data_AF-X1B5G8-F1
#
_entry.id   AF-X1B5G8-F1
#
_cell.length_a   1.000
_cell.length_b   1.000
_cell.length_c   1.000
_cell.angle_alpha   90.00
_cell.angle_beta   90.00
_cell.angle_gamma   90.00
#
_symmetry.space_group_name_H-M   'P 1'
#
loop_
_entity.id
_entity.type
_entity.pdbx_description
1 polymer ?
#
loop_
_entity_poly.entity_id
_entity_poly.type
_entity_poly.pdbx_seq_one_letter_code
_entity_poly.pdbx_strand_id
1 'polypeptide(L)' 'MEVAYITMQEIPLDLIGIIDDDPAKQGKRLFGFTIQNPNVISELRPDAIIVTSIMYKDEIVKKLNENSELRVIRYHSL' A
#
# COMPACT_ATOMS: atom_id res chain seq x y z
N MET A 1 -5.42 -8.69 -0.99
CA MET A 1 -5.71 -10.06 -1.51
C MET A 1 -4.51 -10.95 -1.25
N GLU A 2 -4.73 -12.15 -0.73
CA GLU A 2 -3.69 -13.18 -0.52
C GLU A 2 -2.90 -13.49 -1.80
N VAL A 3 -3.57 -13.45 -2.96
CA VAL A 3 -2.93 -13.62 -4.29
C VAL A 3 -1.80 -12.61 -4.52
N ALA A 4 -1.99 -11.32 -4.20
CA ALA A 4 -0.94 -10.33 -4.40
C ALA A 4 0.29 -10.62 -3.53
N TYR A 5 0.06 -11.06 -2.29
CA TYR A 5 1.13 -11.40 -1.35
C TYR A 5 1.91 -12.65 -1.80
N ILE A 6 1.22 -13.71 -2.22
CA ILE A 6 1.87 -14.93 -2.72
C ILE A 6 2.68 -14.63 -3.97
N THR A 7 2.11 -13.90 -4.94
CA THR A 7 2.84 -13.54 -6.17
C THR A 7 4.07 -12.69 -5.88
N MET A 8 4.04 -11.84 -4.85
CA MET A 8 5.20 -11.06 -4.41
C MET A 8 6.37 -11.92 -3.92
N GLN A 9 6.12 -13.13 -3.39
CA GLN A 9 7.19 -14.01 -2.91
C GLN A 9 8.05 -14.58 -4.04
N GLU A 10 7.53 -14.62 -5.27
CA GLU A 10 8.18 -15.22 -6.44
C GLU A 10 8.92 -14.18 -7.31
N ILE A 11 8.89 -12.92 -6.90
CA ILE A 11 9.52 -11.79 -7.61
C ILE A 11 10.40 -11.00 -6.64
N PRO A 12 11.44 -10.29 -7.11
CA PRO A 12 12.33 -9.52 -6.25
C PRO A 12 11.67 -8.23 -5.76
N LEU A 13 10.57 -8.35 -5.01
CA LEU A 13 9.89 -7.28 -4.31
C LEU A 13 10.03 -7.49 -2.81
N ASP A 14 10.47 -6.44 -2.12
CA ASP A 14 10.44 -6.41 -0.66
C ASP A 14 9.17 -5.71 -0.18
N LEU A 15 8.32 -6.42 0.56
CA LEU A 15 7.13 -5.84 1.16
C LEU A 15 7.56 -5.10 2.42
N ILE A 16 7.58 -3.76 2.38
CA ILE A 16 8.01 -2.95 3.54
C ILE A 16 6.85 -2.46 4.42
N GLY A 17 5.60 -2.59 3.95
CA GLY A 17 4.43 -2.14 4.71
C GLY A 17 3.09 -2.43 4.04
N ILE A 18 2.05 -2.54 4.87
CA ILE A 18 0.66 -2.67 4.44
C ILE A 18 -0.11 -1.46 4.96
N ILE A 19 -0.76 -0.74 4.05
CA ILE A 19 -1.47 0.51 4.34
C ILE A 19 -2.96 0.34 4.08
N ASP A 20 -3.80 0.79 5.02
CA ASP A 20 -5.26 0.81 4.86
C ASP A 20 -5.85 2.03 5.59
N ASP A 21 -6.80 2.70 4.93
CA ASP A 21 -7.50 3.87 5.48
C ASP A 21 -8.43 3.47 6.64
N ASP A 22 -8.85 2.20 6.73
CA ASP A 22 -9.76 1.69 7.75
C ASP A 22 -9.08 1.64 9.15
N PRO A 23 -9.48 2.50 10.11
CA PRO A 23 -8.91 2.51 11.45
C PRO A 23 -9.13 1.19 12.20
N ALA A 24 -10.17 0.43 11.86
CA ALA A 24 -10.44 -0.86 12.50
C ALA A 24 -9.46 -1.96 12.06
N LYS A 25 -8.71 -1.77 10.98
CA LYS A 25 -7.66 -2.68 10.53
C LYS A 25 -6.28 -2.29 11.05
N GLN A 26 -6.05 -1.00 11.28
CA GLN A 26 -4.77 -0.48 11.75
C GLN A 26 -4.34 -1.14 13.07
N GLY A 27 -3.05 -1.44 13.21
CA GLY A 27 -2.50 -2.17 14.36
C GLY A 27 -2.70 -3.69 14.33
N LYS A 28 -3.59 -4.22 13.49
CA LYS A 28 -3.70 -5.68 13.27
C LYS A 28 -2.56 -6.18 12.40
N ARG A 29 -2.25 -7.47 12.51
CA ARG A 29 -1.24 -8.13 11.68
C ARG A 29 -1.85 -8.81 10.46
N LEU A 30 -1.16 -8.67 9.33
CA LEU A 30 -1.45 -9.36 8.08
C LEU A 30 -0.12 -9.75 7.42
N PHE A 31 0.05 -11.03 7.10
CA PHE A 31 1.29 -11.56 6.52
C PHE A 31 2.57 -11.21 7.30
N GLY A 32 2.47 -11.09 8.63
CA GLY A 32 3.60 -10.70 9.49
C GLY A 32 3.82 -9.18 9.61
N PHE A 33 3.14 -8.37 8.80
CA PHE A 33 3.21 -6.91 8.83
C PHE A 33 2.07 -6.32 9.65
N THR A 34 2.34 -5.21 10.34
CA THR A 34 1.30 -4.39 10.96
C THR A 34 0.63 -3.53 9.90
N ILE A 35 -0.69 -3.51 9.86
CA ILE A 35 -1.45 -2.60 8.98
C ILE A 35 -1.34 -1.19 9.56
N GLN A 36 -0.90 -0.24 8.73
CA GLN A 36 -0.59 1.13 9.14
C GLN A 36 -1.48 2.16 8.43
N ASN A 37 -1.50 3.37 8.99
CA ASN A 37 -2.18 4.53 8.41
C ASN A 37 -1.36 5.11 7.24
N PRO A 38 -1.99 5.68 6.19
CA PRO A 38 -1.27 6.28 5.04
C PRO A 38 -0.23 7.34 5.38
N ASN A 39 -0.34 8.00 6.52
CA ASN A 39 0.61 9.04 6.94
C ASN A 39 2.06 8.52 7.06
N VAL A 40 2.25 7.21 7.26
CA VAL A 40 3.59 6.61 7.37
C VAL A 40 4.25 6.36 6.01
N ILE A 41 3.54 6.49 4.88
CA ILE A 41 4.08 6.14 3.56
C ILE A 41 5.35 6.94 3.26
N SER A 42 5.36 8.25 3.54
CA SER A 42 6.53 9.11 3.32
C SER A 42 7.74 8.67 4.18
N GLU A 43 7.49 8.17 5.38
CA GLU A 43 8.54 7.70 6.31
C GLU A 43 9.13 6.35 5.88
N LEU A 44 8.28 5.46 5.34
CA LEU A 44 8.70 4.17 4.80
C LEU A 44 9.58 4.29 3.55
N ARG A 45 9.48 5.42 2.83
CA ARG A 45 10.23 5.72 1.59
C ARG A 45 10.18 4.57 0.57
N PRO A 46 8.97 4.11 0.17
CA PRO A 46 8.86 3.05 -0.82
C PRO A 46 9.30 3.51 -2.21
N ASP A 47 9.84 2.59 -3.00
CA ASP A 47 10.08 2.81 -4.44
C ASP A 47 8.76 2.82 -5.23
N ALA A 48 7.78 2.04 -4.79
CA ALA A 48 6.47 1.93 -5.42
C ALA A 48 5.35 1.56 -4.44
N ILE A 49 4.12 1.95 -4.79
CA ILE A 49 2.88 1.58 -4.08
C ILE A 49 2.07 0.64 -4.97
N ILE A 50 1.61 -0.49 -4.42
CA ILE A 50 0.72 -1.42 -5.13
C ILE A 50 -0.68 -1.31 -4.53
N VAL A 51 -1.61 -0.77 -5.32
CA VAL A 51 -3.03 -0.65 -4.98
C VAL A 51 -3.70 -1.99 -5.29
N THR A 52 -3.98 -2.77 -4.24
CA THR A 52 -4.61 -4.09 -4.36
C THR A 52 -6.14 -4.07 -4.22
N SER A 53 -6.71 -2.89 -3.96
CA SER A 53 -8.16 -2.69 -3.87
C SER A 53 -8.74 -2.44 -5.26
N ILE A 54 -9.59 -3.34 -5.73
CA ILE A 54 -10.29 -3.21 -7.02
C ILE A 54 -11.43 -2.18 -6.90
N MET A 55 -12.23 -2.28 -5.82
CA MET A 55 -13.42 -1.44 -5.63
C MET A 55 -13.09 0.03 -5.39
N TYR A 56 -12.03 0.32 -4.63
CA TYR A 56 -11.67 1.68 -4.22
C TYR A 56 -10.44 2.22 -4.97
N LYS A 57 -10.03 1.57 -6.07
CA LYS A 57 -8.81 1.90 -6.82
C LYS A 57 -8.74 3.39 -7.19
N ASP A 58 -9.78 3.92 -7.81
CA ASP A 58 -9.78 5.28 -8.35
C ASP A 58 -9.73 6.33 -7.23
N GLU A 59 -10.39 6.06 -6.10
CA GLU A 59 -10.33 6.90 -4.91
C GLU A 59 -8.93 6.91 -4.31
N ILE A 60 -8.29 5.74 -4.17
CA ILE A 60 -6.94 5.61 -3.64
C ILE A 60 -5.94 6.33 -4.55
N VAL A 61 -6.02 6.12 -5.85
CA VAL A 61 -5.15 6.79 -6.84
C VAL A 61 -5.34 8.31 -6.81
N LYS A 62 -6.58 8.79 -6.64
CA LYS A 62 -6.84 10.21 -6.48
C LYS A 62 -6.14 10.77 -5.23
N LYS A 63 -6.28 10.12 -4.06
CA LYS A 63 -5.61 10.53 -2.82
C LYS A 63 -4.09 10.57 -2.95
N LEU A 64 -3.50 9.57 -3.61
CA LEU A 64 -2.05 9.53 -3.86
C LEU A 64 -1.58 10.71 -4.73
N ASN A 65 -2.38 11.12 -5.72
CA ASN A 65 -2.05 12.22 -6.61
C ASN A 65 -2.27 13.61 -5.99
N GLU A 66 -3.24 13.74 -5.09
CA GLU A 66 -3.53 14.97 -4.36
C GLU A 66 -2.50 15.26 -3.25
N ASN A 67 -1.81 14.23 -2.75
CA ASN A 67 -0.71 14.39 -1.81
C ASN A 67 0.62 14.66 -2.54
N SER A 68 1.15 15.87 -2.41
CA SER A 68 2.39 16.30 -3.08
C SER A 68 3.62 15.45 -2.75
N GLU A 69 3.71 14.90 -1.53
CA GLU A 69 4.82 14.03 -1.13
C GLU A 69 4.71 12.64 -1.72
N LEU A 70 3.48 12.14 -1.89
CA LEU A 70 3.23 10.80 -2.43
C LEU A 70 3.19 10.78 -3.96
N ARG A 71 2.86 11.92 -4.58
CA ARG A 71 2.76 12.05 -6.05
C ARG A 71 4.06 11.74 -6.78
N VAL A 72 5.22 11.83 -6.11
CA VAL A 72 6.51 11.49 -6.70
C VAL A 72 6.82 10.00 -6.67
N ILE A 73 6.05 9.21 -5.91
CA ILE A 73 6.20 7.76 -5.78
C ILE A 73 5.42 7.08 -6.90
N ARG A 74 6.01 6.07 -7.54
CA ARG A 74 5.32 5.30 -8.57
C ARG A 74 4.21 4.46 -7.93
N TYR A 75 3.08 4.33 -8.59
CA TYR A 75 2.03 3.42 -8.15
C TYR A 75 1.59 2.50 -9.29
N HIS A 76 1.19 1.29 -8.91
CA HIS A 76 0.61 0.29 -9.79
C HIS A 76 -0.69 -0.21 -9.17
N SER A 77 -1.73 -0.42 -9.98
CA SER A 77 -2.98 -1.03 -9.54
C SER A 77 -3.16 -2.38 -10.20
N LEU A 78 -3.62 -3.36 -9.42
CA LEU A 78 -4.05 -4.67 -9.93
C LEU A 78 -5.48 -4.63 -10.47
#